data_AF-A0A1H7ZC48-F1
#
_entry.id   AF-A0A1H7ZC48-F1
#
_cell.length_a   1.000
_cell.length_b   1.000
_cell.length_c   1.000
_cell.angle_alpha   90.00
_cell.angle_beta   90.00
_cell.angle_gamma   90.00
#
_symmetry.space_group_name_H-M   'P 1'
#
loop_
_entity.id
_entity.type
_entity.pdbx_description
1 polymer ?
#
loop_
_entity_poly.entity_id
_entity_poly.type
_entity_poly.pdbx_seq_one_letter_code
_entity_poly.pdbx_strand_id
1 'polypeptide(L)'
;MRDNGIFFALGREAVVKSQQFNEGRREFEEVEQAQTPFTVGVYDKEAKAAGVLVRPGVSLSRREIATKVQYLLESVGLAQQYNMQIVVDPIPDPQGFIEILLSASRVTRFEFDFSVPNPPDDEKFVQRPLKEHEKRIGATEGKAVLEGPSLDADELVDLTRAVAAEGDHQLSPPHLAAPQPCRAGRSRSELIPSRGTVCGNWLGRQDSHPVASAS
;
A
#
# COMPACT_ATOMS: atom_id res chain seq x y z
N MET A 1 24.99 7.63 -11.90
CA MET A 1 23.65 7.16 -12.30
C MET A 1 23.89 5.87 -13.04
N ARG A 2 23.52 4.71 -12.48
CA ARG A 2 23.82 3.41 -13.10
C ARG A 2 22.84 3.19 -14.28
N ASP A 3 23.35 2.79 -15.43
CA ASP A 3 22.63 2.61 -16.72
C ASP A 3 21.59 1.47 -16.74
N ASN A 4 21.08 1.03 -15.59
CA ASN A 4 20.18 -0.13 -15.47
C ASN A 4 18.70 0.22 -15.33
N GLY A 5 18.37 1.51 -15.27
CA GLY A 5 16.99 2.00 -15.24
C GLY A 5 16.44 2.29 -16.64
N ILE A 6 15.21 1.85 -16.93
CA ILE A 6 14.44 2.26 -18.10
C ILE A 6 13.42 3.30 -17.66
N PHE A 7 13.48 4.51 -18.24
CA PHE A 7 12.46 5.53 -18.04
C PHE A 7 11.34 5.34 -19.06
N PHE A 8 10.10 5.41 -18.59
CA PHE A 8 8.93 5.31 -19.45
C PHE A 8 7.82 6.26 -18.99
N ALA A 9 6.90 6.56 -19.91
CA ALA A 9 5.76 7.40 -19.65
C ALA A 9 4.47 6.58 -19.84
N LEU A 10 3.53 6.74 -18.92
CA LEU A 10 2.21 6.11 -18.95
C LEU A 10 1.15 7.18 -18.86
N GLY A 11 0.14 7.14 -19.72
CA GLY A 11 -0.97 8.09 -19.66
C GLY A 11 -1.90 7.94 -20.83
N ARG A 12 -3.08 8.55 -20.71
CA ARG A 12 -3.94 8.78 -21.88
C ARG A 12 -3.45 10.04 -22.57
N GLU A 13 -3.33 10.02 -23.88
CA GLU A 13 -3.24 11.25 -24.65
C GLU A 13 -4.55 12.03 -24.46
N ALA A 14 -4.45 13.27 -23.97
CA ALA A 14 -5.57 14.19 -23.90
C ALA A 14 -5.35 15.28 -24.94
N VAL A 15 -6.36 15.52 -25.79
CA VAL A 15 -6.37 16.68 -26.66
C VAL A 15 -6.90 17.85 -25.84
N VAL A 16 -6.06 18.85 -25.61
CA VAL A 16 -6.44 20.06 -24.89
C VAL A 16 -6.54 21.19 -25.90
N LYS A 17 -7.67 21.90 -25.90
CA LYS A 17 -7.84 23.12 -26.68
C LYS A 17 -7.16 24.26 -25.95
N SER A 18 -6.13 24.84 -26.55
CA SER A 18 -5.44 26.02 -26.03
C SER A 18 -5.61 27.18 -27.00
N GLN A 19 -5.81 28.39 -26.49
CA GLN A 19 -5.85 29.58 -27.32
C GLN A 19 -4.42 30.08 -27.51
N GLN A 20 -3.93 30.07 -28.74
CA GLN A 20 -2.65 30.68 -29.10
C GLN A 20 -2.91 31.99 -29.84
N PHE A 21 -2.16 33.03 -29.45
CA PHE A 21 -2.25 34.32 -30.10
C PHE A 21 -1.42 34.31 -31.39
N ASN A 22 -2.07 34.53 -32.53
CA ASN A 22 -1.41 34.59 -33.82
C ASN A 22 -1.02 36.04 -34.12
N GLU A 23 0.26 36.39 -33.99
CA GLU A 23 0.76 37.76 -34.19
C GLU A 23 0.51 38.32 -35.60
N GLY A 24 0.46 37.46 -36.62
CA GLY A 24 0.21 37.87 -38.01
C GLY A 24 -1.24 38.29 -38.27
N ARG A 25 -2.19 37.68 -37.56
CA ARG A 25 -3.63 37.98 -37.66
C ARG A 25 -4.16 38.86 -36.52
N ARG A 26 -3.39 39.01 -35.44
CA ARG A 26 -3.78 39.68 -34.18
C ARG A 26 -5.06 39.09 -33.57
N GLU A 27 -5.26 37.79 -33.74
CA GLU A 27 -6.43 37.06 -33.25
C GLU A 27 -5.97 35.86 -32.41
N PHE A 28 -6.83 35.43 -31.49
CA PHE A 28 -6.65 34.18 -30.75
C PHE A 28 -7.27 33.05 -31.54
N GLU A 29 -6.47 32.05 -31.91
CA GLU A 29 -6.93 30.84 -32.59
C GLU A 29 -6.96 29.68 -31.58
N GLU A 30 -8.04 28.89 -31.58
CA GLU A 30 -8.09 27.65 -30.82
C GLU A 30 -7.24 26.59 -31.53
N VAL A 31 -6.16 26.18 -30.87
CA VAL A 31 -5.27 25.12 -31.33
C VAL A 31 -5.49 23.89 -30.47
N GLU A 32 -5.85 22.79 -31.11
CA GLU A 32 -5.86 21.47 -30.48
C GLU A 32 -4.41 21.03 -30.28
N GLN A 33 -3.96 21.05 -29.04
CA GLN A 33 -2.63 20.60 -28.67
C GLN A 33 -2.77 19.30 -27.88
N ALA A 34 -2.07 18.26 -28.33
CA ALA A 34 -1.93 17.05 -27.54
C ALA A 34 -1.14 17.41 -26.27
N GLN A 35 -1.82 17.46 -25.14
CA GLN A 35 -1.19 17.60 -23.84
C GLN A 35 -1.23 16.23 -23.19
N THR A 36 -0.09 15.60 -23.02
CA THR A 36 -0.04 14.27 -22.46
C THR A 36 0.05 14.38 -20.94
N PRO A 37 -1.00 14.02 -20.18
CA PRO A 37 -0.84 13.71 -18.77
C PRO A 37 -0.09 12.37 -18.68
N PHE A 38 1.23 12.41 -18.85
CA PHE A 38 2.08 11.27 -18.50
C PHE A 38 2.35 11.27 -17.01
N THR A 39 2.16 10.11 -16.43
CA THR A 39 2.84 9.65 -15.24
C THR A 39 4.20 9.08 -15.68
N VAL A 40 5.26 9.48 -14.99
CA VAL A 40 6.62 8.97 -15.26
C VAL A 40 6.84 7.71 -14.44
N GLY A 41 7.36 6.68 -15.10
CA GLY A 41 7.79 5.43 -14.49
C GLY A 41 9.28 5.19 -14.71
N VAL A 42 9.88 4.45 -13.77
CA VAL A 42 11.25 3.95 -13.85
C VAL A 42 11.21 2.46 -13.58
N TYR A 43 11.74 1.67 -14.50
CA TYR A 43 11.91 0.23 -14.32
C TYR A 43 13.37 -0.07 -14.02
N ASP A 44 13.64 -0.74 -12.91
CA ASP A 44 14.95 -1.24 -12.56
C ASP A 44 15.11 -2.69 -13.02
N LYS A 45 16.08 -2.94 -13.90
CA LYS A 45 16.36 -4.27 -14.43
C LYS A 45 16.94 -5.23 -13.39
N GLU A 46 17.62 -4.73 -12.35
CA GLU A 46 18.21 -5.57 -11.30
C GLU A 46 17.12 -6.00 -10.32
N ALA A 47 16.39 -5.04 -9.77
CA ALA A 47 15.31 -5.29 -8.83
C ALA A 47 14.04 -5.88 -9.48
N LYS A 48 13.98 -5.94 -10.81
CA LYS A 48 12.77 -6.33 -11.59
C LYS A 48 11.51 -5.54 -11.20
N ALA A 49 11.68 -4.37 -10.61
CA ALA A 49 10.62 -3.55 -10.07
C ALA A 49 10.43 -2.28 -10.89
N ALA A 50 9.17 -1.82 -10.98
CA ALA A 50 8.82 -0.56 -11.62
C ALA A 50 8.27 0.43 -10.59
N GLY A 51 8.95 1.56 -10.43
CA GLY A 51 8.45 2.71 -9.69
C GLY A 51 7.62 3.59 -10.61
N VAL A 52 6.39 3.92 -10.23
CA VAL A 52 5.50 4.76 -11.04
C VAL A 52 5.03 5.95 -10.21
N LEU A 53 5.29 7.17 -10.68
CA LEU A 53 4.94 8.39 -9.96
C LEU A 53 3.43 8.63 -10.00
N VAL A 54 2.74 8.51 -8.86
CA VAL A 54 1.30 8.73 -8.82
C VAL A 54 0.98 10.20 -9.05
N ARG A 55 0.23 10.50 -10.11
CA ARG A 55 -0.34 11.83 -10.38
C ARG A 55 -1.85 11.81 -10.13
N PRO A 56 -2.36 12.61 -9.17
CA PRO A 56 -3.80 12.79 -8.97
C PRO A 56 -4.45 13.23 -10.29
N GLY A 57 -5.41 12.45 -10.80
CA GLY A 57 -6.13 12.72 -12.05
C GLY A 57 -5.82 11.80 -13.24
N VAL A 58 -4.75 10.97 -13.18
CA VAL A 58 -4.40 10.02 -14.28
C VAL A 58 -4.81 8.58 -13.93
N SER A 59 -4.58 8.16 -12.70
CA SER A 59 -5.05 6.88 -12.16
C SER A 59 -5.17 6.99 -10.64
N LEU A 60 -6.18 6.34 -10.08
CA LEU A 60 -6.53 6.48 -8.66
C LEU A 60 -6.01 5.32 -7.80
N SER A 61 -5.62 4.19 -8.40
CA SER A 61 -5.17 3.03 -7.63
C SER A 61 -3.93 2.36 -8.21
N ARG A 62 -3.03 1.88 -7.32
CA ARG A 62 -1.83 1.12 -7.68
C ARG A 62 -2.16 -0.12 -8.53
N ARG A 63 -3.25 -0.80 -8.18
CA ARG A 63 -3.73 -1.99 -8.89
C ARG A 63 -4.13 -1.66 -10.32
N GLU A 64 -4.82 -0.53 -10.54
CA GLU A 64 -5.17 -0.08 -11.89
C GLU A 64 -3.92 0.24 -12.73
N ILE A 65 -2.91 0.87 -12.13
CA ILE A 65 -1.63 1.13 -12.81
C ILE A 65 -0.95 -0.20 -13.19
N ALA A 66 -0.83 -1.15 -12.26
CA ALA A 66 -0.22 -2.45 -12.49
C ALA A 66 -0.93 -3.22 -13.63
N THR A 67 -2.26 -3.29 -13.61
CA THR A 67 -3.05 -3.92 -14.68
C THR A 67 -2.84 -3.24 -16.04
N LYS A 68 -2.77 -1.91 -16.09
CA LYS A 68 -2.51 -1.17 -17.33
C LYS A 68 -1.10 -1.45 -17.87
N VAL A 69 -0.10 -1.50 -16.99
CA VAL A 69 1.27 -1.84 -17.37
C VAL A 69 1.34 -3.27 -17.92
N GLN A 70 0.73 -4.23 -17.22
CA GLN A 70 0.65 -5.61 -17.69
C GLN A 70 0.03 -5.69 -19.09
N TYR A 71 -1.12 -5.06 -19.29
CA TYR A 71 -1.81 -5.02 -20.58
C TYR A 71 -0.91 -4.45 -21.70
N LEU A 72 -0.20 -3.35 -21.41
CA LEU A 72 0.71 -2.74 -22.39
C LEU A 72 1.87 -3.68 -22.73
N LEU A 73 2.44 -4.37 -21.76
CA LEU A 73 3.53 -5.33 -21.99
C LEU A 73 3.06 -6.55 -22.77
N GLU A 74 1.86 -7.07 -22.47
CA GLU A 74 1.24 -8.17 -23.21
C GLU A 74 0.89 -7.78 -24.65
N SER A 75 0.51 -6.51 -24.89
CA SER A 75 0.12 -6.02 -26.22
C SER A 75 1.25 -6.07 -27.26
N VAL A 76 2.51 -6.09 -26.82
CA VAL A 76 3.69 -6.21 -27.69
C VAL A 76 3.77 -7.59 -28.36
N GLY A 77 3.05 -8.60 -27.83
CA GLY A 77 2.99 -9.94 -28.43
C GLY A 77 4.21 -10.83 -28.15
N LEU A 78 5.26 -10.31 -27.50
CA LEU A 78 6.44 -11.10 -27.11
C LEU A 78 6.07 -12.26 -26.17
N ALA A 79 5.18 -12.00 -25.21
CA ALA A 79 4.70 -13.03 -24.29
C ALA A 79 4.05 -14.21 -25.05
N GLN A 80 3.20 -13.91 -26.03
CA GLN A 80 2.52 -14.92 -26.85
C GLN A 80 3.47 -15.72 -27.73
N GLN A 81 4.49 -15.07 -28.32
CA GLN A 81 5.48 -15.74 -29.18
C GLN A 81 6.26 -16.83 -28.45
N TYR A 82 6.54 -16.62 -27.16
CA TYR A 82 7.32 -17.56 -26.35
C TYR A 82 6.46 -18.39 -25.38
N ASN A 83 5.13 -18.34 -25.51
CA ASN A 83 4.19 -19.02 -24.60
C ASN A 83 4.45 -18.69 -23.11
N MET A 84 4.74 -17.41 -22.83
CA MET A 84 4.97 -16.86 -21.50
C MET A 84 3.80 -15.97 -21.09
N GLN A 85 3.57 -15.83 -19.78
CA GLN A 85 2.63 -14.88 -19.20
C GLN A 85 3.41 -13.78 -18.47
N ILE A 86 3.06 -12.53 -18.72
CA ILE A 86 3.62 -11.40 -17.98
C ILE A 86 2.65 -11.08 -16.84
N VAL A 87 3.14 -11.09 -15.60
CA VAL A 87 2.35 -10.72 -14.42
C VAL A 87 2.99 -9.48 -13.82
N VAL A 88 2.18 -8.48 -13.46
CA VAL A 88 2.63 -7.26 -12.80
C VAL A 88 1.81 -7.06 -11.54
N ASP A 89 2.43 -7.32 -10.39
CA ASP A 89 1.78 -7.18 -9.09
C ASP A 89 2.16 -5.86 -8.40
N PRO A 90 1.18 -5.14 -7.82
CA PRO A 90 1.44 -3.89 -7.14
C PRO A 90 2.03 -4.14 -5.74
N ILE A 91 3.20 -3.57 -5.49
CA ILE A 91 3.81 -3.58 -4.15
C ILE A 91 3.02 -2.61 -3.23
N PRO A 92 2.48 -3.09 -2.10
CA PRO A 92 1.78 -2.23 -1.14
C PRO A 92 2.76 -1.30 -0.42
N ASP A 93 2.32 -0.06 -0.18
CA ASP A 93 3.05 0.88 0.68
C ASP A 93 2.81 0.51 2.16
N PRO A 94 3.85 0.10 2.92
CA PRO A 94 3.70 -0.27 4.32
C PRO A 94 3.52 0.94 5.25
N GLN A 95 3.69 2.18 4.77
CA GLN A 95 3.80 3.35 5.63
C GLN A 95 2.61 3.55 6.57
N GLY A 96 1.37 3.41 6.07
CA GLY A 96 0.18 3.55 6.92
C GLY A 96 0.10 2.48 8.02
N PHE A 97 0.61 1.28 7.75
CA PHE A 97 0.66 0.20 8.74
C PHE A 97 1.80 0.41 9.75
N ILE A 98 2.95 0.90 9.29
CA ILE A 98 4.07 1.30 10.15
C ILE A 98 3.64 2.41 11.12
N GLU A 99 2.87 3.39 10.66
CA GLU A 99 2.32 4.45 11.52
C GLU A 99 1.40 3.90 12.62
N ILE A 100 0.62 2.85 12.31
CA ILE A 100 -0.21 2.15 13.31
C ILE A 100 0.67 1.42 14.33
N LEU A 101 1.74 0.74 13.88
CA LEU A 101 2.67 0.06 14.79
C LEU A 101 3.36 1.02 15.75
N LEU A 102 3.83 2.17 15.23
CA LEU A 102 4.54 3.17 16.02
C LEU A 102 3.62 3.96 16.96
N SER A 103 2.34 4.10 16.63
CA SER A 103 1.35 4.79 17.47
C SER A 103 0.66 3.87 18.49
N ALA A 104 0.84 2.56 18.38
CA ALA A 104 0.26 1.60 19.29
C ALA A 104 0.89 1.69 20.69
N SER A 105 0.04 1.70 21.72
CA SER A 105 0.51 1.60 23.11
C SER A 105 1.14 0.25 23.41
N ARG A 106 0.63 -0.82 22.77
CA ARG A 106 1.13 -2.19 22.89
C ARG A 106 0.60 -3.07 21.76
N VAL A 107 1.51 -3.78 21.11
CA VAL A 107 1.20 -4.80 20.11
C VAL A 107 1.20 -6.18 20.77
N THR A 108 0.09 -6.92 20.67
CA THR A 108 -0.06 -8.25 21.31
C THR A 108 -0.03 -9.41 20.32
N ARG A 109 -0.38 -9.13 19.06
CA ARG A 109 -0.45 -10.13 17.99
C ARG A 109 -0.12 -9.48 16.65
N PHE A 110 0.72 -10.16 15.88
CA PHE A 110 1.14 -9.77 14.55
C PHE A 110 1.01 -10.97 13.61
N GLU A 111 0.41 -10.75 12.44
CA GLU A 111 0.17 -11.82 11.47
C GLU A 111 0.57 -11.38 10.07
N PHE A 112 1.23 -12.28 9.35
CA PHE A 112 1.53 -12.12 7.93
C PHE A 112 1.45 -13.46 7.22
N ASP A 113 1.03 -13.40 5.96
CA ASP A 113 1.08 -14.53 5.06
C ASP A 113 2.43 -14.55 4.33
N PHE A 114 2.91 -15.73 3.97
CA PHE A 114 4.12 -15.94 3.16
C PHE A 114 3.85 -17.02 2.11
N SER A 115 4.58 -16.96 0.99
CA SER A 115 4.48 -17.92 -0.10
C SER A 115 5.87 -18.33 -0.58
N VAL A 116 5.89 -19.30 -1.51
CA VAL A 116 7.13 -19.85 -2.08
C VAL A 116 8.01 -18.72 -2.64
N PRO A 117 9.32 -18.71 -2.35
CA PRO A 117 10.18 -17.57 -2.63
C PRO A 117 10.30 -17.33 -4.13
N ASN A 118 10.18 -16.06 -4.52
CA ASN A 118 10.52 -15.63 -5.87
C ASN A 118 12.03 -15.82 -6.09
N PRO A 119 12.48 -16.40 -7.22
CA PRO A 119 13.89 -16.70 -7.47
C PRO A 119 14.90 -15.55 -7.27
N PRO A 120 14.55 -14.25 -7.44
CA PRO A 120 15.47 -13.15 -7.18
C PRO A 120 15.37 -12.52 -5.77
N ASP A 121 14.35 -12.83 -4.96
CA ASP A 121 14.07 -12.15 -3.67
C ASP A 121 14.60 -12.94 -2.46
N ASP A 122 15.91 -13.17 -2.44
CA ASP A 122 16.62 -13.83 -1.34
C ASP A 122 17.03 -12.82 -0.24
N GLU A 123 16.07 -12.17 0.44
CA GLU A 123 16.38 -11.29 1.57
C GLU A 123 16.48 -12.01 2.94
N LYS A 124 17.27 -11.41 3.84
CA LYS A 124 17.85 -11.98 5.08
C LYS A 124 16.90 -12.16 6.28
N PHE A 125 15.62 -11.86 6.16
CA PHE A 125 14.71 -11.81 7.32
C PHE A 125 14.12 -13.18 7.70
N VAL A 126 13.41 -13.24 8.84
CA VAL A 126 12.76 -14.43 9.48
C VAL A 126 11.91 -15.27 8.50
N GLN A 127 11.56 -14.69 7.35
CA GLN A 127 10.80 -15.32 6.28
C GLN A 127 11.56 -16.44 5.55
N ARG A 128 12.89 -16.35 5.39
CA ARG A 128 13.65 -17.36 4.63
C ARG A 128 13.50 -18.78 5.18
N PRO A 129 13.68 -19.06 6.49
CA PRO A 129 13.47 -20.40 7.02
C PRO A 129 12.03 -20.90 6.86
N LEU A 130 11.03 -20.01 6.91
CA LEU A 130 9.63 -20.37 6.72
C LEU A 130 9.35 -20.77 5.26
N LYS A 131 9.89 -20.02 4.30
CA LYS A 131 9.79 -20.30 2.86
C LYS A 131 10.57 -21.53 2.42
N GLU A 132 11.77 -21.73 2.96
CA GLU A 132 12.55 -22.96 2.75
C GLU A 132 11.80 -24.19 3.31
N HIS A 133 11.06 -24.01 4.41
CA HIS A 133 10.22 -25.05 4.98
C HIS A 133 9.06 -25.40 4.03
N GLU A 134 8.33 -24.41 3.51
CA GLU A 134 7.24 -24.62 2.54
C GLU A 134 7.68 -25.33 1.27
N LYS A 135 8.79 -24.88 0.68
CA LYS A 135 9.36 -25.51 -0.51
C LYS A 135 9.72 -26.98 -0.26
N ARG A 136 10.17 -27.32 0.95
CA ARG A 136 10.52 -28.70 1.32
C ARG A 136 9.30 -29.58 1.51
N ILE A 137 8.21 -29.03 2.04
CA ILE A 137 6.96 -29.78 2.29
C ILE A 137 5.99 -29.74 1.10
N GLY A 138 6.29 -28.94 0.07
CA GLY A 138 5.46 -28.77 -1.12
C GLY A 138 4.22 -27.90 -0.87
N ALA A 139 4.26 -27.02 0.14
CA ALA A 139 3.20 -26.05 0.38
C ALA A 139 3.34 -24.85 -0.58
N THR A 140 2.21 -24.28 -0.98
CA THR A 140 2.16 -23.12 -1.88
C THR A 140 2.01 -21.79 -1.15
N GLU A 141 1.41 -21.82 0.04
CA GLU A 141 1.11 -20.65 0.89
C GLU A 141 1.13 -21.05 2.37
N GLY A 142 1.42 -20.08 3.24
CA GLY A 142 1.46 -20.27 4.69
C GLY A 142 1.26 -18.97 5.46
N LYS A 143 0.95 -19.13 6.75
CA LYS A 143 0.63 -18.02 7.65
C LYS A 143 1.50 -18.08 8.90
N ALA A 144 2.13 -16.97 9.25
CA ALA A 144 2.87 -16.80 10.48
C ALA A 144 2.09 -15.92 11.45
N VAL A 145 1.98 -16.39 12.70
CA VAL A 145 1.34 -15.65 13.79
C VAL A 145 2.35 -15.50 14.94
N LEU A 146 2.65 -14.26 15.30
CA LEU A 146 3.49 -13.91 16.43
C LEU A 146 2.59 -13.36 17.55
N GLU A 147 2.64 -13.97 18.73
CA GLU A 147 1.86 -13.55 19.90
C GLU A 147 2.79 -13.33 21.09
N GLY A 148 2.53 -12.27 21.86
CA GLY A 148 3.32 -11.94 23.04
C GLY A 148 2.66 -10.88 23.92
N PRO A 149 3.11 -10.74 25.18
CA PRO A 149 2.57 -9.75 26.10
C PRO A 149 2.84 -8.30 25.64
N SER A 150 3.94 -8.09 24.91
CA SER A 150 4.31 -6.86 24.21
C SER A 150 5.35 -7.23 23.16
N LEU A 151 4.99 -7.16 21.89
CA LEU A 151 5.94 -7.32 20.78
C LEU A 151 6.76 -6.03 20.61
N ASP A 152 8.00 -6.17 20.16
CA ASP A 152 8.89 -5.03 19.88
C ASP A 152 8.43 -4.31 18.60
N ALA A 153 8.16 -3.01 18.69
CA ALA A 153 7.63 -2.26 17.57
C ALA A 153 8.66 -2.03 16.46
N ASP A 154 9.95 -1.87 16.80
CA ASP A 154 11.01 -1.57 15.83
C ASP A 154 11.29 -2.81 14.96
N GLU A 155 11.37 -3.99 15.58
CA GLU A 155 11.51 -5.27 14.88
C GLU A 155 10.31 -5.56 13.97
N LEU A 156 9.09 -5.19 14.40
CA LEU A 156 7.89 -5.33 13.59
C LEU A 156 7.86 -4.37 12.40
N VAL A 157 8.45 -3.18 12.51
CA VAL A 157 8.57 -2.24 11.39
C VAL A 157 9.49 -2.79 10.31
N ASP A 158 10.64 -3.34 10.68
CA ASP A 158 11.56 -3.95 9.73
C ASP A 158 10.97 -5.19 9.08
N LEU A 159 10.28 -6.03 9.86
CA LEU A 159 9.53 -7.16 9.33
C LEU A 159 8.42 -6.73 8.36
N THR A 160 7.67 -5.68 8.70
CA THR A 160 6.61 -5.13 7.85
C THR A 160 7.17 -4.65 6.51
N ARG A 161 8.31 -3.94 6.51
CA ARG A 161 8.97 -3.49 5.28
C ARG A 161 9.39 -4.67 4.41
N ALA A 162 9.96 -5.70 5.01
CA ALA A 162 10.38 -6.90 4.30
C ALA A 162 9.17 -7.64 3.68
N VAL A 163 8.08 -7.82 4.43
CA VAL A 163 6.84 -8.44 3.92
C VAL A 163 6.23 -7.61 2.79
N ALA A 164 6.18 -6.29 2.93
CA ALA A 164 5.58 -5.43 1.93
C ALA A 164 6.38 -5.40 0.62
N ALA A 165 7.72 -5.45 0.69
CA ALA A 165 8.59 -5.42 -0.48
C ALA A 165 8.36 -6.59 -1.45
N GLU A 166 7.87 -7.72 -0.95
CA GLU A 166 7.63 -8.94 -1.73
C GLU A 166 6.34 -8.90 -2.57
N GLY A 167 5.45 -7.94 -2.31
CA GLY A 167 4.31 -7.65 -3.19
C GLY A 167 3.11 -8.60 -3.11
N ASP A 168 3.28 -9.81 -2.57
CA ASP A 168 2.24 -10.87 -2.60
C ASP A 168 1.54 -11.13 -1.23
N HIS A 169 1.88 -10.36 -0.20
CA HIS A 169 1.50 -10.70 1.17
C HIS A 169 0.46 -9.75 1.78
N GLN A 170 -0.59 -10.36 2.37
CA GLN A 170 -1.55 -9.64 3.20
C GLN A 170 -1.00 -9.47 4.60
N LEU A 171 -0.83 -8.21 5.00
CA LEU A 171 -0.64 -7.84 6.40
C LEU A 171 -2.01 -7.68 7.05
N SER A 172 -2.28 -8.49 8.08
CA SER A 172 -3.49 -8.30 8.89
C SER A 172 -3.24 -7.20 9.93
N PRO A 173 -4.24 -6.34 10.21
CA PRO A 173 -4.12 -5.33 11.26
C PRO A 173 -3.67 -5.97 12.58
N PRO A 174 -2.67 -5.40 13.28
CA PRO A 174 -2.20 -5.95 14.52
C PRO A 174 -3.32 -5.88 15.57
N HIS A 175 -3.40 -6.89 16.43
CA HIS A 175 -4.32 -6.81 17.55
C HIS A 175 -3.70 -5.91 18.63
N LEU A 176 -4.23 -4.69 18.71
CA LEU A 176 -3.79 -3.70 19.68
C LEU A 176 -4.51 -3.93 21.01
N ALA A 177 -3.75 -3.93 22.11
CA ALA A 177 -4.39 -3.96 23.42
C ALA A 177 -5.13 -2.64 23.64
N ALA A 178 -6.40 -2.72 24.07
CA ALA A 178 -7.14 -1.54 24.49
C ALA A 178 -6.32 -0.76 25.55
N PRO A 179 -6.30 0.58 25.50
CA PRO A 179 -5.68 1.36 26.55
C PRO A 179 -6.32 0.96 27.87
N GLN A 180 -5.51 0.54 28.85
CA GLN A 180 -6.07 0.16 30.14
C GLN A 180 -6.84 1.35 30.71
N PRO A 181 -8.13 1.19 31.07
CA PRO A 181 -8.84 2.27 31.72
C PRO A 181 -8.09 2.57 33.01
N CYS A 182 -7.72 3.84 33.19
CA CYS A 182 -7.09 4.33 34.41
C CYS A 182 -7.87 3.78 35.61
N ARG A 183 -7.26 2.86 36.37
CA ARG A 183 -7.83 2.37 37.63
C ARG A 183 -7.87 3.57 38.56
N ALA A 184 -9.02 4.24 38.63
CA ALA A 184 -9.31 5.20 39.68
C ALA A 184 -9.22 4.44 41.01
N GLY A 185 -8.08 4.58 41.69
CA GLY A 185 -7.86 4.01 43.01
C GLY A 185 -8.93 4.56 43.95
N ARG A 186 -9.86 3.72 44.38
CA ARG A 186 -10.68 4.01 45.55
C ARG A 186 -9.80 3.85 46.78
N SER A 187 -9.17 4.94 47.21
CA SER A 187 -8.85 5.12 48.62
C SER A 187 -9.72 6.26 49.15
N ARG A 188 -10.44 5.97 50.23
CA ARG A 188 -11.26 6.92 50.99
C ARG A 188 -10.34 7.95 51.63
N SER A 189 -10.45 9.22 51.24
CA SER A 189 -10.48 10.38 52.15
C SER A 189 -10.52 11.68 51.34
N GLU A 190 -11.37 12.58 51.81
CA GLU A 190 -11.29 14.04 51.69
C GLU A 190 -11.67 14.74 50.37
N LEU A 191 -12.73 15.55 50.56
CA LEU A 191 -13.25 16.63 49.73
C LEU A 191 -12.17 17.62 49.27
N ILE A 192 -12.20 18.01 48.00
CA ILE A 192 -12.18 19.40 47.44
C ILE A 192 -12.32 19.28 45.91
N PRO A 193 -13.22 20.04 45.23
CA PRO A 193 -13.29 20.02 43.77
C PRO A 193 -12.41 21.14 43.18
N SER A 194 -11.40 20.77 42.39
CA SER A 194 -10.76 21.73 41.48
C SER A 194 -10.38 21.10 40.15
N ARG A 195 -11.13 21.54 39.12
CA ARG A 195 -10.74 21.73 37.72
C ARG A 195 -10.13 20.54 36.95
N GLY A 196 -10.94 20.05 36.02
CA GLY A 196 -10.49 19.78 34.65
C GLY A 196 -9.90 18.40 34.40
N THR A 197 -10.74 17.41 34.16
CA THR A 197 -10.37 16.26 33.34
C THR A 197 -11.55 15.90 32.44
N VAL A 198 -11.44 16.29 31.17
CA VAL A 198 -12.37 15.86 30.11
C VAL A 198 -11.88 14.50 29.63
N CYS A 199 -12.49 13.42 30.13
CA CYS A 199 -12.43 12.14 29.45
C CYS A 199 -13.38 12.22 28.23
N GLY A 200 -12.81 12.36 27.05
CA GLY A 200 -13.57 12.31 25.79
C GLY A 200 -14.18 10.92 25.60
N ASN A 201 -15.51 10.85 25.60
CA ASN A 201 -16.27 9.69 25.17
C ASN A 201 -16.02 9.43 23.68
N TRP A 202 -15.27 8.38 23.35
CA TRP A 202 -15.41 7.66 22.09
C TRP A 202 -16.20 6.38 22.36
N LEU A 203 -17.53 6.53 22.44
CA LEU A 203 -18.44 5.39 22.28
C LEU A 203 -19.02 5.47 20.87
N GLY A 204 -18.79 4.40 20.10
CA GLY A 204 -19.38 4.20 18.80
C GLY A 204 -20.91 4.26 18.86
N ARG A 205 -21.50 5.04 17.96
CA ARG A 205 -22.87 4.84 17.51
C ARG A 205 -22.83 3.95 16.28
N GLN A 206 -23.19 2.69 16.45
CA GLN A 206 -23.81 1.90 15.39
C GLN A 206 -25.32 1.88 15.61
N ASP A 207 -26.01 1.83 14.48
CA ASP A 207 -27.39 1.37 14.24
C ASP A 207 -28.55 2.35 14.46
N SER A 208 -29.11 2.84 13.36
CA SER A 208 -30.26 2.20 12.69
C SER A 208 -30.95 3.19 11.73
N HIS A 209 -31.00 2.85 10.44
CA HIS A 209 -31.87 3.53 9.47
C HIS A 209 -33.26 2.88 9.51
N PRO A 210 -34.37 3.64 9.65
CA PRO A 210 -35.70 3.10 9.45
C PRO A 210 -36.03 3.03 7.95
N VAL A 211 -36.55 1.87 7.55
CA VAL A 211 -37.19 1.60 6.26
C VAL A 211 -38.47 2.45 6.15
N ALA A 212 -38.55 3.28 5.12
CA ALA A 212 -39.79 3.95 4.73
C ALA A 212 -40.37 3.27 3.48
N SER A 213 -41.41 2.48 3.69
CA SER A 213 -42.40 2.14 2.67
C SER A 213 -43.31 3.34 2.43
N ALA A 214 -43.50 3.74 1.17
CA ALA A 214 -44.65 4.53 0.76
C ALA A 214 -45.10 4.08 -0.63
N SER A 215 -46.41 3.90 -0.72
CA SER A 215 -47.23 3.45 -1.84
C SER A 215 -47.22 4.37 -3.05
#